data_AF-A8I5N7-F1
#
_entry.id   AF-A8I5N7-F1
#
_cell.length_a   1.000
_cell.length_b   1.000
_cell.length_c   1.000
_cell.angle_alpha   90.00
_cell.angle_beta   90.00
_cell.angle_gamma   90.00
#
_symmetry.space_group_name_H-M   'P 1'
#
loop_
_entity.id
_entity.type
_entity.pdbx_description
1 polymer ?
#
loop_
_entity_poly.entity_id
_entity_poly.type
_entity_poly.pdbx_seq_one_letter_code
_entity_poly.pdbx_strand_id
1 'polypeptide(L)'
;MLRLGSLASREVRMSNDYRFGIEEEFFVVDAETKAALRRMPSGFFDALRDRLGDSITVELLQSQLEMATAPTDRIGDALDELRDLRHIAGRVAAEHGLGFIAAGTHPTASWDNVRATKANRYDGLMQDLQMLGERNMVCGLHVHVELPDPDLRVDVMRRITPYLPHFIALSTSSPFWGSRQTGLMGYRLAAYDELPRTGLPELFEDNAAYEEYVAALVGARAISDSSYVWWAIRPSQKHPTLELRAPDACTRVEDAVALAALYRSLVRFLVRHPEHHRHIGAVDRAIANENKWRAQRYGIHGSFVDLAEQRAIQVRDALDQLIALVADDAEDLGCLDALLHLRTIPDAGTSADMQIAVYQEAHHRTGNRGEALQAVKTWLAHATLQ
;
A
#
# COMPACT_ATOMS: atom_id res chain seq x y z
N MET A 1 -10.15 29.69 -45.59
CA MET A 1 -9.34 30.66 -44.81
C MET A 1 -10.06 30.92 -43.48
N LEU A 2 -9.92 30.03 -42.50
CA LEU A 2 -10.59 30.19 -41.19
C LEU A 2 -9.62 29.85 -40.07
N ARG A 3 -9.64 30.72 -39.06
CA ARG A 3 -8.58 31.04 -38.11
C ARG A 3 -8.47 29.98 -37.00
N LEU A 4 -7.22 29.66 -36.65
CA LEU A 4 -6.84 29.03 -35.39
C LEU A 4 -7.08 30.02 -34.24
N GLY A 5 -7.94 29.65 -33.29
CA GLY A 5 -8.12 30.33 -32.02
C GLY A 5 -7.21 29.70 -30.96
N SER A 6 -6.32 30.51 -30.41
CA SER A 6 -5.42 30.22 -29.29
C SER A 6 -6.21 29.94 -28.00
N LEU A 7 -6.03 28.76 -27.41
CA LEU A 7 -6.47 28.44 -26.04
C LEU A 7 -5.45 28.99 -25.05
N ALA A 8 -5.85 30.01 -24.30
CA ALA A 8 -5.08 30.51 -23.16
C ALA A 8 -5.03 29.44 -22.06
N SER A 9 -3.81 29.10 -21.64
CA SER A 9 -3.51 28.26 -20.49
C SER A 9 -4.01 28.93 -19.20
N ARG A 10 -4.81 28.20 -18.41
CA ARG A 10 -5.09 28.55 -17.02
C ARG A 10 -3.85 28.23 -16.18
N GLU A 11 -3.15 29.24 -15.69
CA GLU A 11 -2.18 29.07 -14.59
C GLU A 11 -2.94 28.57 -13.35
N VAL A 12 -2.78 27.28 -13.04
CA VAL A 12 -3.13 26.73 -11.74
C VAL A 12 -2.05 27.21 -10.77
N ARG A 13 -2.39 28.08 -9.81
CA ARG A 13 -1.50 28.38 -8.68
C ARG A 13 -1.30 27.08 -7.91
N MET A 14 -0.11 26.50 -8.03
CA MET A 14 0.20 25.21 -7.42
C MET A 14 0.52 25.41 -5.93
N SER A 15 -0.10 24.59 -5.08
CA SER A 15 0.13 24.64 -3.62
C SER A 15 1.44 23.94 -3.30
N ASN A 16 2.25 24.53 -2.40
CA ASN A 16 3.47 23.91 -1.89
C ASN A 16 3.20 23.07 -0.63
N ASP A 17 1.95 22.65 -0.45
CA ASP A 17 1.45 22.04 0.78
C ASP A 17 1.60 20.51 0.74
N TYR A 18 1.92 19.92 -0.42
CA TYR A 18 2.07 18.47 -0.61
C TYR A 18 0.88 17.70 -0.01
N ARG A 19 -0.35 18.11 -0.37
CA ARG A 19 -1.58 17.46 0.10
C ARG A 19 -1.51 15.96 -0.19
N PHE A 20 -2.00 15.17 0.75
CA PHE A 20 -1.92 13.72 0.66
C PHE A 20 -3.24 13.07 1.02
N GLY A 21 -3.44 11.84 0.55
CA GLY A 21 -4.58 10.99 0.89
C GLY A 21 -4.11 9.56 1.11
N ILE A 22 -4.81 8.82 1.96
CA ILE A 22 -4.49 7.43 2.30
C ILE A 22 -5.65 6.54 1.84
N GLU A 23 -5.33 5.45 1.15
CA GLU A 23 -6.26 4.36 0.83
C GLU A 23 -5.82 3.11 1.58
N GLU A 24 -6.75 2.46 2.29
CA GLU A 24 -6.51 1.20 3.00
C GLU A 24 -7.47 0.13 2.52
N GLU A 25 -6.93 -1.04 2.20
CA GLU A 25 -7.71 -2.22 1.81
C GLU A 25 -7.89 -3.17 3.01
N PHE A 26 -9.09 -3.76 3.14
CA PHE A 26 -9.45 -4.64 4.25
C PHE A 26 -10.13 -5.92 3.76
N PHE A 27 -9.92 -7.02 4.47
CA PHE A 27 -10.75 -8.21 4.29
C PHE A 27 -12.04 -8.09 5.10
N VAL A 28 -13.18 -8.28 4.44
CA VAL A 28 -14.49 -8.45 5.09
C VAL A 28 -14.66 -9.92 5.46
N VAL A 29 -14.85 -10.19 6.74
CA VAL A 29 -14.91 -11.55 7.28
C VAL A 29 -16.16 -11.80 8.10
N ASP A 30 -16.52 -13.06 8.27
CA ASP A 30 -17.54 -13.50 9.21
C ASP A 30 -17.14 -13.14 10.66
N ALA A 31 -18.07 -12.57 11.44
CA ALA A 31 -17.76 -12.06 12.78
C ALA A 31 -17.38 -13.15 13.78
N GLU A 32 -17.78 -14.40 13.59
CA GLU A 32 -17.46 -15.50 14.51
C GLU A 32 -16.17 -16.20 14.08
N THR A 33 -16.21 -16.79 12.88
CA THR A 33 -15.15 -17.62 12.32
C THR A 33 -13.96 -16.82 11.79
N LYS A 34 -14.14 -15.52 11.54
CA LYS A 34 -13.18 -14.66 10.86
C LYS A 34 -12.78 -15.18 9.49
N ALA A 35 -13.63 -15.97 8.84
CA ALA A 35 -13.37 -16.45 7.49
C ALA A 35 -13.79 -15.41 6.46
N ALA A 36 -13.00 -15.26 5.38
CA ALA A 36 -13.43 -14.50 4.22
C ALA A 36 -14.70 -15.13 3.63
N LEU A 37 -15.73 -14.32 3.40
CA LEU A 37 -17.01 -14.82 2.92
C LEU A 37 -17.07 -14.90 1.40
N ARG A 38 -17.77 -15.92 0.90
CA ARG A 38 -18.02 -16.10 -0.54
C ARG A 38 -19.01 -15.10 -1.12
N ARG A 39 -19.94 -14.62 -0.30
CA ARG A 39 -21.02 -13.71 -0.69
C ARG A 39 -21.30 -12.78 0.48
N MET A 40 -21.34 -11.48 0.19
CA MET A 40 -21.73 -10.50 1.19
C MET A 40 -23.24 -10.55 1.48
N PRO A 41 -23.66 -10.33 2.73
CA PRO A 41 -25.06 -10.10 3.08
C PRO A 41 -25.67 -8.97 2.24
N SER A 42 -26.95 -9.12 1.87
CA SER A 42 -27.68 -8.06 1.18
C SER A 42 -27.78 -6.81 2.06
N GLY A 43 -27.58 -5.63 1.48
CA GLY A 43 -27.69 -4.35 2.18
C GLY A 43 -26.41 -3.91 2.91
N PHE A 44 -25.41 -4.78 3.10
CA PHE A 44 -24.17 -4.42 3.80
C PHE A 44 -23.45 -3.23 3.14
N PHE A 45 -23.22 -3.30 1.82
CA PHE A 45 -22.56 -2.20 1.10
C PHE A 45 -23.43 -0.94 1.00
N ASP A 46 -24.74 -1.08 0.99
CA ASP A 46 -25.65 0.07 0.99
C ASP A 46 -25.59 0.79 2.35
N ALA A 47 -25.62 0.03 3.45
CA ALA A 47 -25.47 0.56 4.80
C ALA A 47 -24.10 1.22 5.01
N LEU A 48 -23.03 0.65 4.46
CA LEU A 48 -21.70 1.29 4.48
C LEU A 48 -21.73 2.61 3.70
N ARG A 49 -22.29 2.63 2.48
CA ARG A 49 -22.36 3.83 1.64
C ARG A 49 -23.22 4.93 2.25
N ASP A 50 -24.31 4.58 2.91
CA ASP A 50 -25.17 5.52 3.63
C ASP A 50 -24.45 6.21 4.80
N ARG A 51 -23.44 5.56 5.37
CA ARG A 51 -22.67 6.08 6.51
C ARG A 51 -21.38 6.78 6.12
N LEU A 52 -20.71 6.29 5.08
CA LEU A 52 -19.36 6.70 4.70
C LEU A 52 -19.27 7.39 3.34
N GLY A 53 -20.37 7.41 2.56
CA GLY A 53 -20.42 8.09 1.28
C GLY A 53 -19.37 7.57 0.29
N ASP A 54 -18.61 8.51 -0.28
CA ASP A 54 -17.59 8.25 -1.30
C ASP A 54 -16.24 7.81 -0.70
N SER A 55 -16.08 7.80 0.62
CA SER A 55 -14.86 7.32 1.30
C SER A 55 -14.72 5.79 1.26
N ILE A 56 -15.65 5.07 0.64
CA ILE A 56 -15.58 3.62 0.48
C ILE A 56 -15.75 3.20 -0.97
N THR A 57 -14.98 2.19 -1.37
CA THR A 57 -15.15 1.51 -2.65
C THR A 57 -15.13 0.00 -2.44
N VAL A 58 -15.97 -0.72 -3.18
CA VAL A 58 -15.93 -2.19 -3.22
C VAL A 58 -14.87 -2.62 -4.22
N GLU A 59 -13.93 -3.43 -3.75
CA GLU A 59 -12.78 -3.86 -4.53
C GLU A 59 -13.07 -4.99 -5.54
N LEU A 60 -12.03 -5.43 -6.26
CA LEU A 60 -12.08 -6.52 -7.25
C LEU A 60 -12.83 -7.76 -6.75
N LEU A 61 -12.66 -8.12 -5.48
CA LEU A 61 -13.31 -9.26 -4.83
C LEU A 61 -14.33 -8.79 -3.80
N GLN A 62 -15.47 -9.49 -3.70
CA GLN A 62 -16.57 -9.06 -2.82
C GLN A 62 -16.21 -9.01 -1.34
N SER A 63 -15.17 -9.74 -0.93
CA SER A 63 -14.68 -9.78 0.46
C SER A 63 -13.56 -8.77 0.71
N GLN A 64 -13.40 -7.77 -0.14
CA GLN A 64 -12.45 -6.67 0.04
C GLN A 64 -13.16 -5.32 0.01
N LEU A 65 -12.78 -4.44 0.92
CA LEU A 65 -13.25 -3.06 1.03
C LEU A 65 -12.04 -2.13 0.98
N GLU A 66 -12.10 -1.11 0.14
CA GLU A 66 -11.15 0.02 0.17
C GLU A 66 -11.80 1.18 0.91
N MET A 67 -11.07 1.79 1.84
CA MET A 67 -11.43 3.04 2.51
C MET A 67 -10.41 4.11 2.15
N ALA A 68 -10.87 5.31 1.81
CA ALA A 68 -10.01 6.42 1.41
C ALA A 68 -10.29 7.68 2.25
N THR A 69 -9.24 8.33 2.72
CA THR A 69 -9.35 9.63 3.38
C THR A 69 -9.59 10.74 2.35
N ALA A 70 -10.19 11.84 2.76
CA ALA A 70 -10.15 13.06 1.99
C ALA A 70 -8.69 13.56 1.86
N PRO A 71 -8.31 14.21 0.74
CA PRO A 71 -7.00 14.81 0.64
C PRO A 71 -6.82 15.93 1.68
N THR A 72 -5.76 15.87 2.47
CA THR A 72 -5.44 16.83 3.55
C THR A 72 -3.98 17.25 3.51
N ASP A 73 -3.64 18.38 4.11
CA ASP A 73 -2.27 18.82 4.39
C ASP A 73 -1.86 18.56 5.86
N ARG A 74 -2.76 18.04 6.68
CA ARG A 74 -2.56 17.84 8.12
C ARG A 74 -2.53 16.36 8.47
N ILE A 75 -1.43 15.91 9.06
CA ILE A 75 -1.24 14.50 9.42
C ILE A 75 -2.23 14.02 10.50
N GLY A 76 -2.60 14.91 11.43
CA GLY A 76 -3.58 14.61 12.48
C GLY A 76 -4.98 14.39 11.92
N ASP A 77 -5.39 15.17 10.93
CA ASP A 77 -6.71 15.03 10.30
C ASP A 77 -6.83 13.66 9.60
N ALA A 78 -5.77 13.19 8.93
CA ALA A 78 -5.74 11.85 8.33
C ALA A 78 -5.79 10.72 9.39
N LEU A 79 -5.12 10.90 10.53
CA LEU A 79 -5.17 9.92 11.63
C LEU A 79 -6.57 9.78 12.20
N ASP A 80 -7.21 10.91 12.49
CA ASP A 80 -8.57 10.93 13.05
C ASP A 80 -9.58 10.36 12.03
N GLU A 81 -9.47 10.74 10.76
CA GLU A 81 -10.34 10.23 9.70
C GLU A 81 -10.20 8.72 9.51
N LEU A 82 -8.98 8.16 9.46
CA LEU A 82 -8.80 6.71 9.35
C LEU A 82 -9.41 5.94 10.53
N ARG A 83 -9.25 6.44 11.76
CA ARG A 83 -9.88 5.85 12.95
C ARG A 83 -11.40 5.87 12.85
N ASP A 84 -11.97 7.01 12.45
CA ASP A 84 -13.41 7.17 12.29
C ASP A 84 -13.96 6.25 11.20
N LEU A 85 -13.30 6.18 10.04
CA LEU A 85 -13.67 5.29 8.94
C LEU A 85 -13.67 3.82 9.39
N ARG A 86 -12.58 3.35 10.01
CA ARG A 86 -12.46 1.97 10.51
C ARG A 86 -13.53 1.67 11.57
N HIS A 87 -13.77 2.58 12.51
CA HIS A 87 -14.75 2.38 13.58
C HIS A 87 -16.19 2.35 13.05
N ILE A 88 -16.56 3.29 12.17
CA ILE A 88 -17.89 3.31 11.54
C ILE A 88 -18.10 2.07 10.69
N ALA A 89 -17.13 1.71 9.84
CA ALA A 89 -17.19 0.50 9.04
C ALA A 89 -17.36 -0.73 9.94
N GLY A 90 -16.51 -0.87 10.97
CA GLY A 90 -16.55 -1.97 11.94
C GLY A 90 -17.91 -2.13 12.62
N ARG A 91 -18.58 -1.03 12.98
CA ARG A 91 -19.95 -1.06 13.52
C ARG A 91 -20.96 -1.58 12.50
N VAL A 92 -20.93 -1.06 11.28
CA VAL A 92 -21.84 -1.52 10.20
C VAL A 92 -21.62 -2.99 9.87
N ALA A 93 -20.37 -3.46 9.86
CA ALA A 93 -20.05 -4.87 9.70
C ALA A 93 -20.65 -5.71 10.82
N ALA A 94 -20.47 -5.30 12.08
CA ALA A 94 -21.02 -6.02 13.23
C ALA A 94 -22.56 -6.17 13.16
N GLU A 95 -23.28 -5.13 12.69
CA GLU A 95 -24.73 -5.17 12.47
C GLU A 95 -25.16 -6.25 11.46
N HIS A 96 -24.26 -6.66 10.56
CA HIS A 96 -24.48 -7.67 9.54
C HIS A 96 -23.83 -9.03 9.87
N GLY A 97 -23.32 -9.22 11.11
CA GLY A 97 -22.61 -10.43 11.50
C GLY A 97 -21.22 -10.55 10.86
N LEU A 98 -20.60 -9.43 10.50
CA LEU A 98 -19.31 -9.33 9.84
C LEU A 98 -18.27 -8.62 10.72
N GLY A 99 -17.00 -8.69 10.31
CA GLY A 99 -15.89 -7.91 10.84
C GLY A 99 -14.86 -7.58 9.75
N PHE A 100 -13.78 -6.90 10.14
CA PHE A 100 -12.68 -6.53 9.25
C PHE A 100 -11.34 -7.05 9.73
N ILE A 101 -10.45 -7.30 8.77
CA ILE A 101 -9.03 -7.61 9.02
C ILE A 101 -8.17 -6.71 8.11
N ALA A 102 -7.30 -5.91 8.73
CA ALA A 102 -6.23 -5.17 8.06
C ALA A 102 -4.91 -5.97 8.14
N ALA A 103 -4.53 -6.56 7.01
CA ALA A 103 -3.30 -7.33 6.83
C ALA A 103 -3.00 -7.49 5.34
N GLY A 104 -1.75 -7.70 4.95
CA GLY A 104 -1.37 -7.90 3.55
C GLY A 104 -2.04 -9.12 2.93
N THR A 105 -2.26 -10.15 3.74
CA THR A 105 -2.93 -11.39 3.36
C THR A 105 -3.80 -11.88 4.50
N HIS A 106 -4.94 -12.50 4.17
CA HIS A 106 -5.74 -13.18 5.16
C HIS A 106 -5.14 -14.57 5.48
N PRO A 107 -4.92 -14.94 6.76
CA PRO A 107 -4.14 -16.15 7.10
C PRO A 107 -4.65 -17.45 6.49
N THR A 108 -5.97 -17.60 6.35
CA THR A 108 -6.62 -18.84 5.89
C THR A 108 -7.46 -18.66 4.62
N ALA A 109 -7.46 -17.48 4.00
CA ALA A 109 -8.32 -17.27 2.85
C ALA A 109 -7.82 -18.11 1.68
N SER A 110 -8.77 -18.58 0.88
CA SER A 110 -8.50 -19.32 -0.35
C SER A 110 -9.44 -18.81 -1.43
N TRP A 111 -8.87 -18.55 -2.59
CA TRP A 111 -9.54 -17.91 -3.73
C TRP A 111 -10.69 -18.75 -4.28
N ASP A 112 -10.62 -20.08 -4.16
CA ASP A 112 -11.68 -21.03 -4.50
C ASP A 112 -13.00 -20.78 -3.72
N ASN A 113 -12.92 -20.06 -2.60
CA ASN A 113 -14.04 -19.72 -1.74
C ASN A 113 -14.55 -18.28 -1.90
N VAL A 114 -14.00 -17.48 -2.82
CA VAL A 114 -14.38 -16.06 -3.00
C VAL A 114 -14.94 -15.79 -4.39
N ARG A 115 -15.83 -14.79 -4.50
CA ARG A 115 -16.41 -14.35 -5.78
C ARG A 115 -15.88 -12.99 -6.15
N ALA A 116 -15.57 -12.81 -7.43
CA ALA A 116 -15.30 -11.50 -8.00
C ALA A 116 -16.53 -10.58 -7.86
N THR A 117 -16.26 -9.29 -7.64
CA THR A 117 -17.28 -8.24 -7.65
C THR A 117 -17.84 -8.11 -9.06
N LYS A 118 -19.16 -8.07 -9.18
CA LYS A 118 -19.81 -7.82 -10.47
C LYS A 118 -19.70 -6.33 -10.80
N ALA A 119 -18.66 -5.94 -11.50
CA ALA A 119 -18.54 -4.62 -12.11
C ALA A 119 -17.90 -4.78 -13.50
N ASN A 120 -18.44 -4.09 -14.51
CA ASN A 120 -18.02 -4.22 -15.91
C ASN A 120 -16.50 -4.05 -16.13
N ARG A 121 -15.82 -3.28 -15.28
CA ARG A 121 -14.37 -3.08 -15.35
C ARG A 121 -13.59 -4.34 -14.96
N TYR A 122 -14.09 -5.10 -13.99
CA TYR A 122 -13.41 -6.28 -13.47
C TYR A 122 -13.63 -7.52 -14.34
N ASP A 123 -14.75 -7.62 -15.05
CA ASP A 123 -15.02 -8.76 -15.93
C ASP A 123 -13.94 -8.93 -17.00
N GLY A 124 -13.54 -7.83 -17.66
CA GLY A 124 -12.46 -7.84 -18.64
C GLY A 124 -11.10 -8.14 -18.01
N LEU A 125 -10.80 -7.52 -16.85
CA LEU A 125 -9.53 -7.76 -16.14
C LEU A 125 -9.38 -9.22 -15.69
N MET A 126 -10.45 -9.82 -15.16
CA MET A 126 -10.46 -11.22 -14.75
C MET A 126 -10.34 -12.16 -15.95
N GLN A 127 -10.97 -11.80 -17.08
CA GLN A 127 -10.79 -12.53 -18.33
C GLN A 127 -9.34 -12.45 -18.83
N ASP A 128 -8.64 -11.34 -18.67
CA ASP A 128 -7.25 -11.21 -19.12
C ASP A 128 -6.26 -11.90 -18.17
N LEU A 129 -6.46 -11.76 -16.85
CA LEU A 129 -5.55 -12.28 -15.83
C LEU A 129 -5.80 -13.75 -15.46
N GLN A 130 -6.98 -14.28 -15.77
CA GLN A 130 -7.38 -15.65 -15.46
C GLN A 130 -7.14 -15.97 -13.97
N MET A 131 -6.54 -17.13 -13.67
CA MET A 131 -6.23 -17.57 -12.30
C MET A 131 -5.47 -16.53 -11.47
N LEU A 132 -4.65 -15.68 -12.10
CA LEU A 132 -3.90 -14.66 -11.38
C LEU A 132 -4.81 -13.57 -10.80
N GLY A 133 -5.87 -13.20 -11.53
CA GLY A 133 -6.89 -12.27 -11.05
C GLY A 133 -7.71 -12.88 -9.91
N GLU A 134 -8.10 -14.15 -10.02
CA GLU A 134 -8.86 -14.87 -8.99
C GLU A 134 -8.08 -15.00 -7.67
N ARG A 135 -6.76 -15.18 -7.77
CA ARG A 135 -5.87 -15.33 -6.61
C ARG A 135 -5.52 -14.02 -5.92
N ASN A 136 -5.95 -12.86 -6.43
CA ASN A 136 -5.58 -11.54 -5.94
C ASN A 136 -6.30 -11.13 -4.62
N MET A 137 -6.26 -12.01 -3.63
CA MET A 137 -6.77 -11.79 -2.27
C MET A 137 -5.70 -11.15 -1.37
N VAL A 138 -5.28 -9.94 -1.72
CA VAL A 138 -4.25 -9.18 -0.99
C VAL A 138 -4.72 -7.77 -0.69
N CYS A 139 -4.29 -7.20 0.43
CA CYS A 139 -4.68 -5.86 0.86
C CYS A 139 -3.46 -4.95 1.09
N GLY A 140 -3.44 -3.78 0.46
CA GLY A 140 -2.39 -2.78 0.55
C GLY A 140 -2.75 -1.54 1.36
N LEU A 141 -1.72 -0.76 1.63
CA LEU A 141 -1.81 0.66 1.98
C LEU A 141 -1.33 1.47 0.78
N HIS A 142 -2.16 2.37 0.27
CA HIS A 142 -1.76 3.34 -0.74
C HIS A 142 -1.68 4.74 -0.14
N VAL A 143 -0.65 5.49 -0.53
CA VAL A 143 -0.51 6.89 -0.12
C VAL A 143 -0.31 7.74 -1.35
N HIS A 144 -1.21 8.69 -1.56
CA HIS A 144 -1.15 9.69 -2.62
C HIS A 144 -0.50 10.95 -2.07
N VAL A 145 0.47 11.52 -2.78
CA VAL A 145 1.04 12.84 -2.46
C VAL A 145 0.98 13.72 -3.70
N GLU A 146 0.33 14.87 -3.58
CA GLU A 146 0.31 15.93 -4.60
C GLU A 146 1.69 16.58 -4.69
N LEU A 147 2.22 16.71 -5.92
CA LEU A 147 3.48 17.40 -6.16
C LEU A 147 3.18 18.85 -6.57
N PRO A 148 4.03 19.81 -6.18
CA PRO A 148 3.87 21.21 -6.59
C PRO A 148 4.00 21.38 -8.10
N ASP A 149 4.62 20.43 -8.80
CA ASP A 149 4.55 20.29 -10.25
C ASP A 149 4.27 18.81 -10.59
N PRO A 150 3.07 18.48 -11.15
CA PRO A 150 2.75 17.13 -11.58
C PRO A 150 3.73 16.57 -12.60
N ASP A 151 4.50 17.42 -13.30
CA ASP A 151 5.49 16.97 -14.25
C ASP A 151 6.74 16.38 -13.58
N LEU A 152 6.92 16.57 -12.28
CA LEU A 152 8.03 15.97 -11.52
C LEU A 152 7.75 14.51 -11.11
N ARG A 153 6.54 14.00 -11.31
CA ARG A 153 6.12 12.69 -10.77
C ARG A 153 6.98 11.54 -11.27
N VAL A 154 7.33 11.51 -12.55
CA VAL A 154 8.16 10.41 -13.10
C VAL A 154 9.60 10.49 -12.61
N ASP A 155 10.19 11.69 -12.56
CA ASP A 155 11.53 11.88 -12.02
C ASP A 155 11.60 11.49 -10.52
N VAL A 156 10.64 11.94 -9.70
CA VAL A 156 10.56 11.57 -8.29
C VAL A 156 10.32 10.07 -8.12
N MET A 157 9.46 9.46 -8.94
CA MET A 157 9.24 8.00 -8.97
C MET A 157 10.53 7.23 -9.25
N ARG A 158 11.33 7.70 -10.21
CA ARG A 158 12.65 7.11 -10.51
C ARG A 158 13.56 7.22 -9.29
N ARG A 159 13.72 8.42 -8.73
CA ARG A 159 14.70 8.72 -7.66
C ARG A 159 14.34 8.14 -6.29
N ILE A 160 13.06 7.88 -6.03
CA ILE A 160 12.59 7.25 -4.78
C ILE A 160 12.76 5.73 -4.76
N THR A 161 13.00 5.09 -5.90
CA THR A 161 13.07 3.62 -6.03
C THR A 161 13.95 2.93 -4.98
N PRO A 162 15.16 3.44 -4.62
CA PRO A 162 16.01 2.83 -3.58
C PRO A 162 15.40 2.84 -2.18
N TYR A 163 14.43 3.71 -1.91
CA TYR A 163 13.77 3.83 -0.62
C TYR A 163 12.55 2.94 -0.45
N LEU A 164 11.95 2.45 -1.55
CA LEU A 164 10.76 1.58 -1.53
C LEU A 164 10.87 0.37 -0.58
N PRO A 165 12.03 -0.31 -0.43
CA PRO A 165 12.19 -1.40 0.54
C PRO A 165 11.92 -1.02 2.00
N HIS A 166 12.11 0.24 2.41
CA HIS A 166 11.83 0.69 3.78
C HIS A 166 10.34 0.56 4.09
N PHE A 167 9.48 1.06 3.19
CA PHE A 167 8.02 0.97 3.34
C PHE A 167 7.54 -0.48 3.44
N ILE A 168 8.16 -1.39 2.68
CA ILE A 168 7.84 -2.82 2.72
C ILE A 168 8.26 -3.43 4.06
N ALA A 169 9.49 -3.19 4.50
CA ALA A 169 10.01 -3.78 5.73
C ALA A 169 9.22 -3.34 6.98
N LEU A 170 8.74 -2.10 6.99
CA LEU A 170 8.01 -1.50 8.12
C LEU A 170 6.52 -1.86 8.14
N SER A 171 5.94 -2.24 7.00
CA SER A 171 4.50 -2.55 6.88
C SER A 171 4.17 -4.05 6.94
N THR A 172 5.17 -4.94 7.03
CA THR A 172 4.94 -6.38 6.86
C THR A 172 3.80 -6.91 7.72
N SER A 173 2.78 -7.48 7.07
CA SER A 173 1.59 -7.98 7.75
C SER A 173 1.01 -9.24 7.08
N SER A 174 1.81 -9.93 6.26
CA SER A 174 1.37 -11.09 5.47
C SER A 174 2.25 -12.35 5.62
N PRO A 175 2.49 -12.87 6.84
CA PRO A 175 3.32 -14.05 7.05
C PRO A 175 2.62 -15.39 6.75
N PHE A 176 1.31 -15.35 6.49
CA PHE A 176 0.49 -16.53 6.22
C PHE A 176 -0.20 -16.45 4.84
N TRP A 177 -0.31 -17.58 4.15
CA TRP A 177 -1.06 -17.72 2.91
C TRP A 177 -1.63 -19.12 2.78
N GLY A 178 -2.92 -19.25 2.44
CA GLY A 178 -3.56 -20.57 2.29
C GLY A 178 -3.42 -21.44 3.53
N SER A 179 -3.59 -20.86 4.72
CA SER A 179 -3.42 -21.48 6.03
C SER A 179 -1.98 -21.89 6.39
N ARG A 180 -0.96 -21.57 5.58
CA ARG A 180 0.46 -21.93 5.79
C ARG A 180 1.27 -20.70 6.16
N GLN A 181 2.22 -20.85 7.10
CA GLN A 181 3.27 -19.85 7.26
C GLN A 181 4.18 -19.90 6.03
N THR A 182 4.36 -18.75 5.36
CA THR A 182 5.04 -18.67 4.06
C THR A 182 6.57 -18.71 4.19
N GLY A 183 7.07 -18.38 5.38
CA GLY A 183 8.48 -18.10 5.62
C GLY A 183 8.88 -16.65 5.31
N LEU A 184 7.96 -15.84 4.79
CA LEU A 184 8.14 -14.40 4.57
C LEU A 184 7.44 -13.62 5.69
N MET A 185 7.86 -12.37 5.91
CA MET A 185 7.15 -11.40 6.74
C MET A 185 6.09 -10.65 5.91
N GLY A 186 6.41 -10.34 4.66
CA GLY A 186 5.53 -9.70 3.66
C GLY A 186 5.36 -10.55 2.40
N TYR A 187 4.33 -11.41 2.36
CA TYR A 187 4.01 -12.25 1.21
C TYR A 187 3.16 -11.55 0.13
N ARG A 188 2.39 -10.49 0.44
CA ARG A 188 1.49 -9.81 -0.51
C ARG A 188 2.18 -9.49 -1.83
N LEU A 189 3.32 -8.81 -1.80
CA LEU A 189 4.04 -8.45 -3.03
C LEU A 189 4.59 -9.67 -3.78
N ALA A 190 4.94 -10.77 -3.10
CA ALA A 190 5.40 -11.99 -3.76
C ALA A 190 4.25 -12.68 -4.51
N ALA A 191 3.04 -12.68 -3.93
CA ALA A 191 1.84 -13.13 -4.63
C ALA A 191 1.48 -12.20 -5.81
N TYR A 192 1.68 -10.90 -5.62
CA TYR A 192 1.35 -9.87 -6.61
C TYR A 192 2.33 -9.86 -7.81
N ASP A 193 3.60 -10.23 -7.59
CA ASP A 193 4.63 -10.30 -8.63
C ASP A 193 4.34 -11.33 -9.75
N GLU A 194 3.37 -12.24 -9.57
CA GLU A 194 2.91 -13.12 -10.65
C GLU A 194 2.13 -12.35 -11.74
N LEU A 195 1.62 -11.15 -11.45
CA LEU A 195 0.88 -10.31 -12.40
C LEU A 195 1.82 -9.50 -13.31
N PRO A 196 1.44 -9.25 -14.58
CA PRO A 196 2.24 -8.41 -15.47
C PRO A 196 2.27 -6.95 -14.98
N ARG A 197 3.38 -6.25 -15.23
CA ARG A 197 3.55 -4.81 -14.90
C ARG A 197 3.43 -4.50 -13.40
N THR A 198 3.90 -5.42 -12.57
CA THR A 198 4.06 -5.27 -11.11
C THR A 198 5.54 -5.11 -10.75
N GLY A 199 5.84 -4.97 -9.46
CA GLY A 199 7.20 -4.80 -8.95
C GLY A 199 7.66 -3.34 -8.91
N LEU A 200 8.97 -3.12 -8.98
CA LEU A 200 9.53 -1.77 -8.97
C LEU A 200 9.37 -1.10 -10.35
N PRO A 201 9.12 0.22 -10.40
CA PRO A 201 8.99 0.94 -11.67
C PRO A 201 10.27 0.82 -12.51
N GLU A 202 10.13 0.98 -13.82
CA GLU A 202 11.28 1.20 -14.70
C GLU A 202 11.83 2.63 -14.52
N LEU A 203 13.11 2.83 -14.86
CA LEU A 203 13.84 4.08 -14.64
C LEU A 203 13.61 5.10 -15.78
N PHE A 204 12.36 5.43 -16.09
CA PHE A 204 12.05 6.52 -17.03
C PHE A 204 12.65 7.83 -16.53
N GLU A 205 13.32 8.58 -17.40
CA GLU A 205 14.01 9.81 -16.99
C GLU A 205 13.07 10.99 -16.83
N ASP A 206 11.99 11.03 -17.61
CA ASP A 206 11.01 12.11 -17.66
C ASP A 206 9.61 11.59 -18.02
N ASN A 207 8.62 12.47 -17.98
CA ASN A 207 7.25 12.10 -18.34
C ASN A 207 7.11 11.68 -19.80
N ALA A 208 7.89 12.26 -20.73
CA ALA A 208 7.78 11.93 -22.14
C ALA A 208 8.11 10.45 -22.38
N ALA A 209 9.17 9.94 -21.75
CA ALA A 209 9.53 8.52 -21.82
C ALA A 209 8.46 7.61 -21.20
N TYR A 210 7.85 8.01 -20.08
CA TYR A 210 6.75 7.27 -19.45
C TYR A 210 5.48 7.28 -20.31
N GLU A 211 5.12 8.43 -20.89
CA GLU A 211 3.98 8.59 -21.79
C GLU A 211 4.17 7.78 -23.08
N GLU A 212 5.37 7.74 -23.64
CA GLU A 212 5.70 6.88 -24.79
C GLU A 212 5.49 5.40 -24.47
N TYR A 213 5.93 4.94 -23.29
CA TYR A 213 5.69 3.58 -22.82
C TYR A 213 4.19 3.27 -22.68
N VAL A 214 3.42 4.15 -22.03
CA VAL A 214 1.97 3.96 -21.86
C VAL A 214 1.27 3.99 -23.23
N ALA A 215 1.63 4.93 -24.11
CA ALA A 215 1.06 5.06 -25.45
C ALA A 215 1.34 3.82 -26.30
N ALA A 216 2.53 3.21 -26.19
CA ALA A 216 2.84 1.97 -26.88
C ALA A 216 1.94 0.81 -26.42
N LEU A 217 1.72 0.66 -25.10
CA LEU A 217 0.85 -0.38 -24.56
C LEU A 217 -0.62 -0.18 -24.92
N VAL A 218 -1.11 1.07 -24.87
CA VAL A 218 -2.48 1.43 -25.27
C VAL A 218 -2.67 1.24 -26.77
N GLY A 219 -1.72 1.70 -27.58
CA GLY A 219 -1.75 1.56 -29.04
C GLY A 219 -1.75 0.09 -29.50
N ALA A 220 -1.02 -0.77 -28.78
CA ALA A 220 -1.03 -2.22 -28.97
C ALA A 220 -2.28 -2.92 -28.41
N ARG A 221 -3.18 -2.18 -27.73
CA ARG A 221 -4.35 -2.71 -27.00
C ARG A 221 -3.99 -3.72 -25.92
N ALA A 222 -2.79 -3.63 -25.35
CA ALA A 222 -2.35 -4.46 -24.23
C ALA A 222 -2.97 -4.02 -22.91
N ILE A 223 -3.28 -2.72 -22.78
CA ILE A 223 -4.00 -2.10 -21.66
C ILE A 223 -4.93 -1.00 -22.18
N SER A 224 -5.94 -0.61 -21.40
CA SER A 224 -6.81 0.52 -21.76
C SER A 224 -6.20 1.88 -21.42
N ASP A 225 -5.45 1.95 -20.32
CA ASP A 225 -4.79 3.16 -19.83
C ASP A 225 -3.71 2.81 -18.79
N SER A 226 -3.04 3.81 -18.22
CA SER A 226 -1.98 3.65 -17.23
C SER A 226 -2.44 3.05 -15.90
N SER A 227 -3.74 2.96 -15.61
CA SER A 227 -4.24 2.34 -14.36
C SER A 227 -3.98 0.83 -14.29
N TYR A 228 -3.61 0.20 -15.42
CA TYR A 228 -3.19 -1.20 -15.54
C TYR A 228 -1.68 -1.40 -15.31
N VAL A 229 -0.95 -0.34 -14.96
CA VAL A 229 0.41 -0.41 -14.45
C VAL A 229 0.34 -0.45 -12.92
N TRP A 230 0.80 -1.56 -12.33
CA TRP A 230 0.61 -1.91 -10.93
C TRP A 230 1.93 -1.97 -10.17
N TRP A 231 2.86 -1.08 -10.52
CA TRP A 231 4.13 -0.95 -9.81
C TRP A 231 3.92 -0.55 -8.35
N ALA A 232 4.95 -0.80 -7.54
CA ALA A 232 5.03 -0.44 -6.12
C ALA A 232 4.88 1.07 -5.86
N ILE A 233 5.02 1.89 -6.91
CA ILE A 233 4.74 3.31 -6.94
C ILE A 233 4.38 3.71 -8.38
N ARG A 234 3.46 4.67 -8.57
CA ARG A 234 3.08 5.14 -9.92
C ARG A 234 2.58 6.59 -9.94
N PRO A 235 2.68 7.31 -11.07
CA PRO A 235 1.93 8.54 -11.27
C PRO A 235 0.43 8.21 -11.36
N SER A 236 -0.39 8.88 -10.55
CA SER A 236 -1.84 8.69 -10.65
C SER A 236 -2.37 9.26 -11.96
N GLN A 237 -3.22 8.49 -12.63
CA GLN A 237 -3.94 8.94 -13.83
C GLN A 237 -5.04 9.94 -13.47
N LYS A 238 -5.71 9.75 -12.33
CA LYS A 238 -6.89 10.52 -11.92
C LYS A 238 -6.55 11.77 -11.11
N HIS A 239 -5.41 11.75 -10.42
CA HIS A 239 -5.02 12.78 -9.46
C HIS A 239 -3.61 13.31 -9.81
N PRO A 240 -3.30 14.59 -9.49
CA PRO A 240 -1.98 15.18 -9.70
C PRO A 240 -0.94 14.66 -8.67
N THR A 241 -1.03 13.38 -8.33
CA THR A 241 -0.29 12.77 -7.23
C THR A 241 0.67 11.70 -7.73
N LEU A 242 1.73 11.47 -6.97
CA LEU A 242 2.48 10.22 -7.01
C LEU A 242 1.91 9.28 -5.94
N GLU A 243 1.63 8.04 -6.31
CA GLU A 243 0.91 7.06 -5.50
C GLU A 243 1.87 5.94 -5.09
N LEU A 244 2.19 5.84 -3.81
CA LEU A 244 2.91 4.72 -3.21
C LEU A 244 1.94 3.55 -3.00
N ARG A 245 2.33 2.34 -3.43
CA ARG A 245 1.51 1.11 -3.37
C ARG A 245 2.23 -0.10 -2.75
N ALA A 246 3.51 0.08 -2.42
CA ALA A 246 4.39 -0.94 -1.89
C ALA A 246 3.95 -1.54 -0.54
N PRO A 247 3.49 -0.75 0.46
CA PRO A 247 3.23 -1.30 1.79
C PRO A 247 2.05 -2.27 1.82
N ASP A 248 2.12 -3.26 2.71
CA ASP A 248 0.94 -4.05 3.08
C ASP A 248 -0.05 -3.17 3.87
N ALA A 249 -1.32 -3.57 3.92
CA ALA A 249 -2.27 -2.98 4.84
C ALA A 249 -1.75 -3.07 6.28
N CYS A 250 -1.74 -1.95 6.99
CA CYS A 250 -1.23 -1.86 8.35
C CYS A 250 -2.35 -2.20 9.34
N THR A 251 -2.07 -3.11 10.28
CA THR A 251 -3.08 -3.46 11.30
C THR A 251 -3.34 -2.27 12.24
N ARG A 252 -2.30 -1.53 12.63
CA ARG A 252 -2.40 -0.31 13.44
C ARG A 252 -2.51 0.94 12.55
N VAL A 253 -3.37 1.88 12.93
CA VAL A 253 -3.58 3.12 12.16
C VAL A 253 -2.36 4.05 12.25
N GLU A 254 -1.73 4.10 13.42
CA GLU A 254 -0.54 4.93 13.66
C GLU A 254 0.62 4.54 12.74
N ASP A 255 0.78 3.24 12.46
CA ASP A 255 1.81 2.74 11.55
C ASP A 255 1.50 3.19 10.10
N ALA A 256 0.23 3.14 9.67
CA ALA A 256 -0.19 3.64 8.35
C ALA A 256 0.11 5.13 8.17
N VAL A 257 -0.25 5.93 9.18
CA VAL A 257 -0.02 7.39 9.19
C VAL A 257 1.47 7.72 9.23
N ALA A 258 2.27 6.97 10.00
CA ALA A 258 3.71 7.15 10.05
C ALA A 258 4.40 6.86 8.71
N LEU A 259 3.94 5.82 7.99
CA LEU A 259 4.39 5.55 6.62
C LEU A 259 3.98 6.65 5.65
N ALA A 260 2.77 7.20 5.78
CA ALA A 260 2.33 8.35 4.98
C ALA A 260 3.16 9.61 5.26
N ALA A 261 3.51 9.87 6.53
CA ALA A 261 4.40 10.97 6.92
C ALA A 261 5.79 10.83 6.30
N LEU A 262 6.38 9.61 6.33
CA LEU A 262 7.65 9.34 5.66
C LEU A 262 7.56 9.54 4.16
N TYR A 263 6.54 9.01 3.51
CA TYR A 263 6.38 9.14 2.06
C TYR A 263 6.23 10.60 1.63
N ARG A 264 5.37 11.35 2.32
CA ARG A 264 5.15 12.78 2.06
C ARG A 264 6.42 13.60 2.25
N SER A 265 7.16 13.36 3.33
CA SER A 265 8.43 14.05 3.62
C SER A 265 9.50 13.71 2.59
N LEU A 266 9.59 12.44 2.18
CA LEU A 266 10.55 11.99 1.18
C LEU A 266 10.23 12.53 -0.23
N VAL A 267 8.95 12.63 -0.61
CA VAL A 267 8.55 13.28 -1.86
C VAL A 267 8.97 14.75 -1.87
N ARG A 268 8.69 15.48 -0.78
CA ARG A 268 9.12 16.88 -0.62
C ARG A 268 10.64 17.03 -0.70
N PHE A 269 11.38 16.19 0.02
CA PHE A 269 12.84 16.15 0.00
C PHE A 269 13.36 15.99 -1.43
N LEU A 270 12.86 14.99 -2.17
CA LEU A 270 13.31 14.71 -3.54
C LEU A 270 12.99 15.87 -4.50
N VAL A 271 11.87 16.57 -4.32
CA VAL A 271 11.53 17.76 -5.11
C VAL A 271 12.50 18.91 -4.80
N ARG A 272 12.88 19.12 -3.54
CA ARG A 272 13.83 20.17 -3.13
C ARG A 272 15.29 19.87 -3.54
N HIS A 273 15.63 18.59 -3.61
CA HIS A 273 16.98 18.09 -3.89
C HIS A 273 17.02 17.30 -5.21
N PRO A 274 16.87 17.96 -6.38
CA PRO A 274 16.87 17.30 -7.69
C PRO A 274 18.18 16.56 -8.03
N GLU A 275 19.28 16.88 -7.34
CA GLU A 275 20.56 16.18 -7.44
C GLU A 275 20.56 14.80 -6.76
N HIS A 276 19.70 14.60 -5.76
CA HIS A 276 19.68 13.39 -4.96
C HIS A 276 19.17 12.21 -5.78
N HIS A 277 19.98 11.15 -5.91
CA HIS A 277 19.72 9.99 -6.79
C HIS A 277 19.53 10.33 -8.28
N ARG A 278 19.96 11.52 -8.74
CA ARG A 278 19.83 11.94 -10.14
C ARG A 278 20.37 10.93 -11.16
N HIS A 279 21.46 10.25 -10.80
CA HIS A 279 22.16 9.30 -11.66
C HIS A 279 21.83 7.83 -11.37
N ILE A 280 20.70 7.55 -10.70
CA ILE A 280 20.24 6.19 -10.45
C ILE A 280 20.18 5.40 -11.77
N GLY A 281 20.79 4.22 -11.78
CA GLY A 281 20.90 3.36 -12.95
C GLY A 281 20.44 1.92 -12.68
N ALA A 282 20.75 1.04 -13.63
CA ALA A 282 20.29 -0.35 -13.60
C ALA A 282 20.78 -1.12 -12.35
N VAL A 283 21.99 -0.83 -11.87
CA VAL A 283 22.54 -1.47 -10.65
C VAL A 283 21.73 -1.05 -9.43
N ASP A 284 21.45 0.24 -9.26
CA ASP A 284 20.66 0.76 -8.15
C ASP A 284 19.27 0.14 -8.11
N ARG A 285 18.60 0.03 -9.27
CA ARG A 285 17.29 -0.65 -9.37
C ARG A 285 17.40 -2.13 -9.03
N ALA A 286 18.44 -2.82 -9.48
CA ALA A 286 18.65 -4.23 -9.14
C ALA A 286 18.89 -4.43 -7.63
N ILE A 287 19.64 -3.53 -6.99
CA ILE A 287 19.83 -3.52 -5.53
C ILE A 287 18.53 -3.19 -4.80
N ALA A 288 17.73 -2.23 -5.29
CA ALA A 288 16.41 -1.96 -4.74
C ALA A 288 15.50 -3.20 -4.82
N ASN A 289 15.59 -3.98 -5.90
CA ASN A 289 14.84 -5.22 -6.04
C ASN A 289 15.34 -6.35 -5.11
N GLU A 290 16.65 -6.47 -4.89
CA GLU A 290 17.21 -7.35 -3.86
C GLU A 290 16.72 -6.93 -2.47
N ASN A 291 16.77 -5.63 -2.15
CA ASN A 291 16.31 -5.09 -0.88
C ASN A 291 14.79 -5.26 -0.69
N LYS A 292 14.00 -5.17 -1.76
CA LYS A 292 12.58 -5.54 -1.75
C LYS A 292 12.41 -6.99 -1.30
N TRP A 293 13.13 -7.94 -1.89
CA TRP A 293 13.09 -9.34 -1.48
C TRP A 293 13.48 -9.52 0.00
N ARG A 294 14.56 -8.84 0.44
CA ARG A 294 15.03 -8.90 1.82
C ARG A 294 14.00 -8.33 2.81
N ALA A 295 13.36 -7.22 2.47
CA ALA A 295 12.24 -6.65 3.22
C ALA A 295 11.08 -7.64 3.34
N GLN A 296 10.68 -8.27 2.24
CA GLN A 296 9.62 -9.27 2.24
C GLN A 296 9.97 -10.49 3.09
N ARG A 297 11.20 -10.98 3.01
CA ARG A 297 11.62 -12.21 3.68
C ARG A 297 11.88 -12.01 5.18
N TYR A 298 12.49 -10.90 5.56
CA TYR A 298 13.02 -10.69 6.91
C TYR A 298 12.35 -9.52 7.65
N GLY A 299 11.58 -8.67 6.97
CA GLY A 299 10.95 -7.49 7.57
C GLY A 299 11.98 -6.59 8.25
N ILE A 300 11.59 -6.04 9.40
CA ILE A 300 12.44 -5.23 10.28
C ILE A 300 13.66 -5.98 10.87
N HIS A 301 13.68 -7.31 10.84
CA HIS A 301 14.80 -8.15 11.34
C HIS A 301 15.89 -8.37 10.29
N GLY A 302 15.66 -7.87 9.08
CA GLY A 302 16.59 -7.99 7.98
C GLY A 302 17.65 -6.88 7.94
N SER A 303 18.40 -6.91 6.86
CA SER A 303 19.30 -5.83 6.48
C SER A 303 19.06 -5.48 5.01
N PHE A 304 19.44 -4.29 4.59
CA PHE A 304 19.56 -3.92 3.19
C PHE A 304 21.01 -4.03 2.71
N VAL A 305 21.18 -4.16 1.41
CA VAL A 305 22.44 -3.93 0.72
C VAL A 305 22.61 -2.42 0.57
N ASP A 306 23.62 -1.88 1.24
CA ASP A 306 24.12 -0.54 1.04
C ASP A 306 25.07 -0.57 -0.16
N LEU A 307 24.64 0.01 -1.28
CA LEU A 307 25.41 0.00 -2.54
C LEU A 307 26.66 0.88 -2.44
N ALA A 308 26.61 1.99 -1.70
CA ALA A 308 27.72 2.93 -1.58
C ALA A 308 28.85 2.33 -0.74
N GLU A 309 28.50 1.75 0.41
CA GLU A 309 29.45 1.16 1.36
C GLU A 309 29.76 -0.32 1.07
N GLN A 310 29.09 -0.92 0.08
CA GLN A 310 29.21 -2.33 -0.31
C GLN A 310 29.08 -3.31 0.87
N ARG A 311 28.15 -3.05 1.78
CA ARG A 311 27.93 -3.84 3.00
C ARG A 311 26.44 -4.00 3.30
N ALA A 312 26.15 -4.86 4.28
CA ALA A 312 24.84 -4.91 4.88
C ALA A 312 24.64 -3.72 5.83
N ILE A 313 23.45 -3.12 5.81
CA ILE A 313 22.96 -2.16 6.81
C ILE A 313 21.67 -2.69 7.41
N GLN A 314 21.55 -2.74 8.74
CA GLN A 314 20.31 -3.24 9.37
C GLN A 314 19.14 -2.33 9.01
N VAL A 315 17.92 -2.89 8.88
CA VAL A 315 16.73 -2.07 8.54
C VAL A 315 16.53 -0.93 9.54
N ARG A 316 16.80 -1.17 10.83
CA ARG A 316 16.79 -0.14 11.87
C ARG A 316 17.74 1.02 11.58
N ASP A 317 19.01 0.71 11.27
CA ASP A 317 20.02 1.74 11.01
C ASP A 317 19.69 2.51 9.73
N ALA A 318 19.20 1.82 8.69
CA ALA A 318 18.77 2.44 7.45
C ALA A 318 17.54 3.36 7.64
N LEU A 319 16.59 2.95 8.49
CA LEU A 319 15.46 3.77 8.91
C LEU A 319 15.93 5.04 9.62
N ASP A 320 16.86 4.93 10.58
CA ASP A 320 17.37 6.08 11.31
C ASP A 320 18.08 7.08 10.39
N GLN A 321 18.85 6.59 9.41
CA GLN A 321 19.44 7.45 8.37
C GLN A 321 18.38 8.12 7.50
N LEU A 322 17.33 7.40 7.12
CA LEU A 322 16.24 7.95 6.31
C LEU A 322 15.42 9.00 7.08
N ILE A 323 15.12 8.76 8.36
CA ILE A 323 14.47 9.76 9.22
C ILE A 323 15.34 11.00 9.32
N ALA A 324 16.65 10.86 9.56
CA ALA A 324 17.55 12.00 9.62
C ALA A 324 17.63 12.77 8.30
N LEU A 325 17.53 12.08 7.15
CA LEU A 325 17.54 12.69 5.82
C LEU A 325 16.33 13.61 5.57
N VAL A 326 15.15 13.24 6.09
CA VAL A 326 13.88 13.94 5.79
C VAL A 326 13.30 14.68 6.99
N ALA A 327 14.02 14.77 8.11
CA ALA A 327 13.53 15.37 9.36
C ALA A 327 13.08 16.83 9.17
N ASP A 328 13.91 17.66 8.52
CA ASP A 328 13.59 19.07 8.25
C ASP A 328 12.32 19.22 7.39
N ASP A 329 12.13 18.33 6.39
CA ASP A 329 10.92 18.32 5.57
C ASP A 329 9.69 17.86 6.34
N ALA A 330 9.85 16.92 7.28
CA ALA A 330 8.78 16.48 8.16
C ALA A 330 8.39 17.56 9.18
N GLU A 331 9.35 18.33 9.69
CA GLU A 331 9.09 19.51 10.53
C GLU A 331 8.31 20.57 9.75
N ASP A 332 8.77 20.92 8.54
CA ASP A 332 8.11 21.88 7.65
C ASP A 332 6.66 21.47 7.31
N LEU A 333 6.40 20.17 7.16
CA LEU A 333 5.08 19.60 6.87
C LEU A 333 4.23 19.36 8.12
N GLY A 334 4.76 19.63 9.32
CA GLY A 334 4.06 19.39 10.59
C GLY A 334 3.75 17.92 10.87
N CYS A 335 4.60 17.00 10.39
CA CYS A 335 4.43 15.55 10.54
C CYS A 335 5.62 14.83 11.19
N LEU A 336 6.57 15.56 11.78
CA LEU A 336 7.73 14.97 12.46
C LEU A 336 7.34 13.94 13.53
N ASP A 337 6.37 14.23 14.39
CA ASP A 337 5.95 13.27 15.44
C ASP A 337 5.43 11.95 14.85
N ALA A 338 4.63 12.03 13.77
CA ALA A 338 4.16 10.85 13.05
C ALA A 338 5.32 10.11 12.36
N LEU A 339 6.30 10.84 11.79
CA LEU A 339 7.50 10.22 11.23
C LEU A 339 8.31 9.48 12.30
N LEU A 340 8.49 10.08 13.48
CA LEU A 340 9.26 9.51 14.58
C LEU A 340 8.61 8.25 15.17
N HIS A 341 7.28 8.09 15.03
CA HIS A 341 6.58 6.85 15.38
C HIS A 341 7.18 5.62 14.68
N LEU A 342 7.77 5.77 13.48
CA LEU A 342 8.43 4.66 12.77
C LEU A 342 9.54 3.98 13.59
N ARG A 343 10.20 4.71 14.50
CA ARG A 343 11.23 4.11 15.38
C ARG A 343 10.67 3.09 16.36
N THR A 344 9.37 3.17 16.66
CA THR A 344 8.71 2.21 17.55
C THR A 344 8.45 0.87 16.88
N ILE A 345 8.35 0.83 15.54
CA ILE A 345 8.02 -0.40 14.79
C ILE A 345 9.11 -1.46 14.95
N PRO A 346 10.42 -1.17 14.76
CA PRO A 346 11.48 -2.14 15.01
C PRO A 346 11.55 -2.68 16.44
N ASP A 347 11.07 -1.92 17.43
CA ASP A 347 11.06 -2.33 18.85
C ASP A 347 9.83 -3.17 19.21
N ALA A 348 8.65 -2.76 18.74
CA ALA A 348 7.38 -3.38 19.05
C ALA A 348 7.05 -4.59 18.15
N GLY A 349 7.70 -4.69 16.99
CA GLY A 349 7.33 -5.63 15.93
C GLY A 349 6.24 -5.09 15.02
N THR A 350 6.28 -5.57 13.77
CA THR A 350 5.24 -5.35 12.76
C THR A 350 4.02 -6.24 13.04
N SER A 351 2.94 -6.07 12.25
CA SER A 351 1.80 -7.00 12.31
C SER A 351 2.22 -8.44 12.04
N ALA A 352 3.15 -8.68 11.12
CA ALA A 352 3.65 -10.03 10.84
C ALA A 352 4.32 -10.68 12.07
N ASP A 353 5.08 -9.91 12.85
CA ASP A 353 5.70 -10.38 14.09
C ASP A 353 4.65 -10.83 15.11
N MET A 354 3.64 -10.00 15.31
CA MET A 354 2.55 -10.30 16.23
C MET A 354 1.73 -11.51 15.80
N GLN A 355 1.43 -11.63 14.50
CA GLN A 355 0.73 -12.81 13.96
C GLN A 355 1.53 -14.09 14.19
N ILE A 356 2.85 -14.07 13.96
CA ILE A 356 3.72 -15.24 14.19
C ILE A 356 3.78 -15.58 15.68
N ALA A 357 3.92 -14.59 16.56
CA ALA A 357 3.96 -14.79 18.00
C ALA A 357 2.64 -15.41 18.52
N VAL A 358 1.49 -14.85 18.14
CA VAL A 358 0.16 -15.38 18.49
C VAL A 358 -0.03 -16.81 17.97
N TYR A 359 0.41 -17.09 16.75
CA TYR A 359 0.37 -18.44 16.19
C TYR A 359 1.22 -19.42 17.01
N GLN A 360 2.47 -19.05 17.31
CA GLN A 360 3.40 -19.92 18.04
C GLN A 360 2.91 -20.21 19.46
N GLU A 361 2.42 -19.20 20.17
CA GLU A 361 1.88 -19.36 21.52
C GLU A 361 0.65 -20.28 21.52
N ALA A 362 -0.31 -20.03 20.62
CA ALA A 362 -1.50 -20.85 20.51
C ALA A 362 -1.17 -22.29 20.09
N HIS A 363 -0.25 -22.46 19.13
CA HIS A 363 0.19 -23.77 18.66
C HIS A 363 0.93 -24.55 19.75
N HIS A 364 1.81 -23.90 20.52
CA HIS A 364 2.49 -24.52 21.65
C HIS A 364 1.49 -24.98 22.73
N ARG A 365 0.46 -24.18 23.00
CA ARG A 365 -0.56 -24.49 24.01
C ARG A 365 -1.48 -25.64 23.61
N THR A 366 -1.87 -25.75 22.34
CA THR A 366 -2.92 -26.70 21.92
C THR A 366 -2.44 -27.82 20.99
N GLY A 367 -1.26 -27.69 20.39
CA GLY A 367 -0.75 -28.59 19.35
C GLY A 367 -1.55 -28.55 18.05
N ASN A 368 -2.59 -27.72 17.96
CA ASN A 368 -3.51 -27.68 16.82
C ASN A 368 -3.27 -26.45 15.95
N ARG A 369 -2.92 -26.66 14.68
CA ARG A 369 -2.68 -25.59 13.71
C ARG A 369 -3.94 -24.77 13.39
N GLY A 370 -5.11 -25.41 13.33
CA GLY A 370 -6.37 -24.72 13.04
C GLY A 370 -6.72 -23.72 14.15
N GLU A 371 -6.56 -24.12 15.41
CA GLU A 371 -6.77 -23.25 16.57
C GLU A 371 -5.74 -22.11 16.62
N ALA A 372 -4.49 -22.38 16.27
CA ALA A 372 -3.46 -21.34 16.18
C ALA A 372 -3.80 -20.29 15.10
N LEU A 373 -4.23 -20.72 13.91
CA LEU A 373 -4.70 -19.80 12.86
C LEU A 373 -5.96 -19.03 13.29
N GLN A 374 -6.86 -19.66 14.03
CA GLN A 374 -8.03 -18.98 14.57
C GLN A 374 -7.64 -17.88 15.56
N ALA A 375 -6.63 -18.13 16.40
CA ALA A 375 -6.10 -17.12 17.32
C ALA A 375 -5.51 -15.92 16.55
N VAL A 376 -4.74 -16.16 15.48
CA VAL A 376 -4.20 -15.10 14.61
C VAL A 376 -5.31 -14.24 14.01
N LYS A 377 -6.32 -14.87 13.38
CA LYS A 377 -7.44 -14.13 12.78
C LYS A 377 -8.23 -13.33 13.82
N THR A 378 -8.38 -13.87 15.04
CA THR A 378 -9.06 -13.19 16.14
C THR A 378 -8.27 -11.97 16.61
N TRP A 379 -6.95 -12.11 16.75
CA TRP A 379 -6.07 -10.99 17.08
C TRP A 379 -6.12 -9.90 16.01
N LEU A 380 -6.00 -10.28 14.73
CA LEU A 380 -6.10 -9.35 13.60
C LEU A 380 -7.41 -8.56 13.62
N ALA A 381 -8.55 -9.25 13.77
CA ALA A 381 -9.86 -8.59 13.79
C ALA A 381 -10.02 -7.63 14.97
N HIS A 382 -9.44 -7.95 16.13
CA HIS A 382 -9.46 -7.06 17.29
C HIS A 382 -8.54 -5.85 17.08
N ALA A 383 -7.29 -6.08 16.68
CA ALA A 383 -6.27 -5.06 16.50
C ALA A 383 -6.59 -4.09 15.34
N THR A 384 -7.35 -4.53 14.33
CA THR A 384 -7.78 -3.68 13.21
C THR A 384 -8.71 -2.54 13.64
N LEU A 385 -9.44 -2.73 14.75
CA LEU A 385 -10.46 -1.79 15.26
C LEU A 385 -10.03 -1.06 16.54
N GLN A 386 -8.79 -1.25 16.99
CA GLN A 386 -8.16 -0.43 18.02
C GLN A 386 -7.59 0.83 17.36
#